data_AF-F4RQ27-F1
#
_entry.id   AF-F4RQ27-F1
#
_cell.length_a   1.000
_cell.length_b   1.000
_cell.length_c   1.000
_cell.angle_alpha   90.00
_cell.angle_beta   90.00
_cell.angle_gamma   90.00
#
_symmetry.space_group_name_H-M   'P 1'
#
loop_
_entity.id
_entity.type
_entity.pdbx_description
1 polymer ?
#
loop_
_entity_poly.entity_id
_entity_poly.type
_entity_poly.pdbx_seq_one_letter_code
_entity_poly.pdbx_strand_id
1 'polypeptide(L)'
;MNRRDLIGTWDLRIMLGNKGPGFDVCWITLPFSGLADVQLSAEYIATAIPYLAKLSPATNHKINVIGHSQGGGSNTQWALTFWPSIRPYIINYIALSATFKGSNEVKLLCKVQDGVGGCPPALLQLESTSNYVAAQNSDVDEFSGAHSHVPTTSIYSRYDEAVQWEGFGGVINSFLNGSTMIALQDERVCGKFHITTHIEMLQDSAAYSLVLDALINGRPTNITNFDKKDCHHGRGD
;
A
#
# COMPACT_ATOMS: atom_id res chain seq x y z
N MET A 1 3.35 5.56 -28.03
CA MET A 1 2.70 5.73 -26.70
C MET A 1 2.98 4.48 -25.89
N ASN A 2 3.88 4.57 -24.91
CA ASN A 2 4.24 3.45 -24.04
C ASN A 2 3.18 3.32 -22.95
N ARG A 3 2.24 2.38 -23.13
CA ARG A 3 1.30 2.00 -22.06
C ARG A 3 2.05 1.32 -20.93
N ARG A 4 1.63 1.55 -19.69
CA ARG A 4 2.23 0.99 -18.48
C ARG A 4 1.15 0.27 -17.68
N ASP A 5 1.36 -1.00 -17.39
CA ASP A 5 0.39 -1.85 -16.71
C ASP A 5 0.53 -1.81 -15.17
N LEU A 6 -0.61 -1.90 -14.47
CA LEU A 6 -0.73 -1.74 -13.02
C LEU A 6 -1.67 -2.75 -12.37
N ILE A 7 -1.40 -3.12 -11.12
CA ILE A 7 -2.37 -3.73 -10.21
C ILE A 7 -2.71 -2.71 -9.11
N GLY A 8 -4.00 -2.46 -8.87
CA GLY A 8 -4.47 -1.57 -7.80
C GLY A 8 -5.73 -2.07 -7.09
N THR A 9 -6.15 -1.36 -6.05
CA THR A 9 -7.47 -1.49 -5.41
C THR A 9 -8.54 -0.75 -6.23
N TRP A 10 -9.82 -0.99 -5.95
CA TRP A 10 -10.95 -0.50 -6.75
C TRP A 10 -10.98 1.03 -6.93
N ASP A 11 -10.59 1.81 -5.93
CA ASP A 11 -10.67 3.28 -5.96
C ASP A 11 -9.55 3.95 -6.77
N LEU A 12 -8.41 3.27 -6.94
CA LEU A 12 -7.28 3.77 -7.74
C LEU A 12 -7.62 3.83 -9.25
N ARG A 13 -8.67 3.12 -9.69
CA ARG A 13 -9.18 3.17 -11.06
C ARG A 13 -9.64 4.58 -11.45
N ILE A 14 -10.30 5.29 -10.54
CA ILE A 14 -10.82 6.65 -10.80
C ILE A 14 -9.65 7.63 -10.96
N MET A 15 -8.62 7.46 -10.13
CA MET A 15 -7.44 8.33 -10.11
C MET A 15 -6.57 8.13 -11.34
N LEU A 16 -6.24 6.88 -11.70
CA LEU A 16 -5.27 6.57 -12.75
C LEU A 16 -5.88 6.37 -14.14
N GLY A 17 -7.15 6.00 -14.21
CA GLY A 17 -7.84 5.72 -15.49
C GLY A 17 -8.25 6.98 -16.27
N ASN A 18 -8.46 8.12 -15.59
CA ASN A 18 -9.00 9.33 -16.23
C ASN A 18 -8.02 10.52 -16.30
N LYS A 19 -6.89 10.52 -15.58
CA LYS A 19 -5.97 11.67 -15.51
C LYS A 19 -4.48 11.37 -15.76
N GLY A 20 -4.11 10.14 -16.18
CA GLY A 20 -2.71 9.73 -16.36
C GLY A 20 -2.24 9.50 -17.81
N PRO A 21 -0.92 9.31 -18.06
CA PRO A 21 -0.29 9.08 -19.38
C PRO A 21 -0.73 7.82 -20.17
N GLY A 22 -1.88 7.22 -19.85
CA GLY A 22 -2.36 5.96 -20.43
C GLY A 22 -1.80 4.75 -19.70
N PHE A 23 -2.28 4.51 -18.48
CA PHE A 23 -2.00 3.28 -17.74
C PHE A 23 -3.08 2.22 -18.03
N ASP A 24 -2.65 0.98 -18.19
CA ASP A 24 -3.54 -0.18 -18.26
C ASP A 24 -3.72 -0.73 -16.84
N VAL A 25 -4.81 -0.34 -16.19
CA VAL A 25 -5.08 -0.65 -14.77
C VAL A 25 -5.86 -1.95 -14.64
N CYS A 26 -5.25 -2.94 -14.00
CA CYS A 26 -5.89 -4.16 -13.51
C CYS A 26 -6.11 -4.07 -11.99
N TRP A 27 -7.00 -4.88 -11.45
CA TRP A 27 -7.20 -5.02 -10.01
C TRP A 27 -7.48 -6.46 -9.64
N ILE A 28 -7.24 -6.79 -8.38
CA ILE A 28 -7.51 -8.12 -7.81
C ILE A 28 -8.73 -8.00 -6.91
N THR A 29 -9.76 -8.79 -7.19
CA THR A 29 -10.90 -8.96 -6.29
C THR A 29 -10.63 -10.12 -5.35
N LEU A 30 -10.33 -9.82 -4.10
CA LEU A 30 -10.09 -10.84 -3.08
C LEU A 30 -11.43 -11.49 -2.66
N PRO A 31 -11.45 -12.82 -2.43
CA PRO A 31 -12.61 -13.48 -1.84
C PRO A 31 -12.99 -12.85 -0.50
N PHE A 32 -14.29 -12.89 -0.17
CA PHE A 32 -14.82 -12.31 1.07
C PHE A 32 -14.40 -10.85 1.30
N SER A 33 -14.14 -10.11 0.22
CA SER A 33 -13.65 -8.73 0.26
C SER A 33 -12.35 -8.55 1.07
N GLY A 34 -11.49 -9.58 1.14
CA GLY A 34 -10.25 -9.54 1.91
C GLY A 34 -10.43 -9.67 3.43
N LEU A 35 -11.63 -10.06 3.90
CA LEU A 35 -11.92 -10.22 5.33
C LEU A 35 -11.59 -11.62 5.88
N ALA A 36 -11.27 -12.57 4.99
CA ALA A 36 -10.80 -13.90 5.36
C ALA A 36 -9.32 -13.88 5.79
N ASP A 37 -8.66 -15.05 5.85
CA ASP A 37 -7.24 -15.14 6.19
C ASP A 37 -6.38 -14.28 5.22
N VAL A 38 -5.56 -13.39 5.80
CA VAL A 38 -4.64 -12.50 5.08
C VAL A 38 -3.61 -13.30 4.27
N GLN A 39 -3.21 -14.48 4.73
CA GLN A 39 -2.29 -15.36 4.01
C GLN A 39 -2.93 -15.87 2.71
N LEU A 40 -4.22 -16.23 2.74
CA LEU A 40 -4.96 -16.60 1.54
C LEU A 40 -5.09 -15.39 0.59
N SER A 41 -5.34 -14.20 1.12
CA SER A 41 -5.36 -12.98 0.30
C SER A 41 -4.02 -12.73 -0.41
N ALA A 42 -2.89 -13.03 0.24
CA ALA A 42 -1.56 -12.94 -0.35
C ALA A 42 -1.34 -13.96 -1.48
N GLU A 43 -1.92 -15.16 -1.42
CA GLU A 43 -1.84 -16.16 -2.51
C GLU A 43 -2.46 -15.64 -3.82
N TYR A 44 -3.57 -14.90 -3.73
CA TYR A 44 -4.18 -14.25 -4.90
C TYR A 44 -3.24 -13.23 -5.53
N ILE A 45 -2.53 -12.45 -4.71
CA ILE A 45 -1.55 -11.48 -5.18
C ILE A 45 -0.34 -12.18 -5.82
N ALA A 46 0.21 -13.20 -5.15
CA ALA A 46 1.33 -13.98 -5.66
C ALA A 46 1.02 -14.67 -7.00
N THR A 47 -0.23 -15.08 -7.20
CA THR A 47 -0.70 -15.68 -8.46
C THR A 47 -0.94 -14.64 -9.54
N ALA A 48 -1.54 -13.50 -9.19
CA ALA A 48 -1.94 -12.46 -10.14
C ALA A 48 -0.74 -11.73 -10.75
N ILE A 49 0.32 -11.44 -9.96
CA ILE A 49 1.50 -10.69 -10.43
C ILE A 49 2.14 -11.32 -11.68
N PRO A 50 2.59 -12.60 -11.67
CA PRO A 50 3.20 -13.19 -12.85
C PRO A 50 2.20 -13.38 -14.01
N TYR A 51 0.91 -13.56 -13.71
CA TYR A 51 -0.13 -13.64 -14.74
C TYR A 51 -0.28 -12.30 -15.48
N LEU A 52 -0.46 -11.20 -14.75
CA LEU A 52 -0.64 -9.87 -15.33
C LEU A 52 0.65 -9.38 -15.98
N ALA A 53 1.81 -9.67 -15.41
CA ALA A 53 3.10 -9.36 -16.02
C ALA A 53 3.28 -10.00 -17.41
N LYS A 54 2.77 -11.21 -17.65
CA LYS A 54 2.79 -11.82 -18.99
C LYS A 54 1.97 -11.02 -20.01
N LEU A 55 0.91 -10.35 -19.57
CA LEU A 55 0.05 -9.51 -20.40
C LEU A 55 0.66 -8.13 -20.70
N SER A 56 1.85 -7.84 -20.14
CA SER A 56 2.51 -6.53 -20.18
C SER A 56 3.81 -6.52 -21.01
N PRO A 57 3.78 -6.84 -22.32
CA PRO A 57 4.99 -6.87 -23.14
C PRO A 57 5.64 -5.48 -23.30
N ALA A 58 4.86 -4.40 -23.21
CA ALA A 58 5.33 -3.02 -23.35
C ALA A 58 6.34 -2.61 -22.25
N THR A 59 6.30 -3.30 -21.11
CA THR A 59 7.16 -3.07 -19.94
C THR A 59 8.10 -4.26 -19.70
N ASN A 60 8.41 -5.02 -20.76
CA ASN A 60 9.26 -6.21 -20.70
C ASN A 60 8.76 -7.25 -19.68
N HIS A 61 7.45 -7.48 -19.67
CA HIS A 61 6.76 -8.40 -18.78
C HIS A 61 7.00 -8.10 -17.30
N LYS A 62 6.94 -6.81 -16.93
CA LYS A 62 6.98 -6.33 -15.56
C LYS A 62 5.87 -5.33 -15.31
N ILE A 63 5.39 -5.25 -14.08
CA ILE A 63 4.28 -4.37 -13.70
C ILE A 63 4.63 -3.54 -12.48
N ASN A 64 3.93 -2.44 -12.29
CA ASN A 64 3.94 -1.73 -11.01
C ASN A 64 2.79 -2.28 -10.14
N VAL A 65 2.99 -2.31 -8.84
CA VAL A 65 1.99 -2.77 -7.87
C VAL A 65 1.63 -1.62 -6.95
N ILE A 66 0.34 -1.34 -6.80
CA ILE A 66 -0.18 -0.36 -5.85
C ILE A 66 -1.13 -1.07 -4.91
N GLY A 67 -0.94 -0.86 -3.61
CA GLY A 67 -1.83 -1.41 -2.59
C GLY A 67 -2.20 -0.36 -1.56
N HIS A 68 -3.41 -0.43 -1.04
CA HIS A 68 -3.89 0.41 0.05
C HIS A 68 -4.23 -0.44 1.27
N SER A 69 -4.03 0.09 2.48
CA SER A 69 -4.45 -0.56 3.72
C SER A 69 -3.85 -1.96 3.88
N GLN A 70 -4.69 -2.98 4.11
CA GLN A 70 -4.34 -4.40 4.09
C GLN A 70 -3.71 -4.83 2.75
N GLY A 71 -4.27 -4.39 1.63
CA GLY A 71 -3.79 -4.74 0.29
C GLY A 71 -2.37 -4.24 0.04
N GLY A 72 -2.05 -3.05 0.55
CA GLY A 72 -0.70 -2.52 0.61
C GLY A 72 0.14 -3.34 1.58
N GLY A 73 -0.06 -3.12 2.88
CA GLY A 73 0.91 -3.54 3.88
C GLY A 73 1.00 -5.03 4.13
N SER A 74 -0.12 -5.72 4.25
CA SER A 74 -0.12 -7.12 4.66
C SER A 74 -0.15 -8.07 3.47
N ASN A 75 -1.14 -7.95 2.57
CA ASN A 75 -1.31 -8.90 1.48
C ASN A 75 -0.12 -8.88 0.51
N THR A 76 0.29 -7.69 0.05
CA THR A 76 1.37 -7.58 -0.95
C THR A 76 2.72 -7.91 -0.34
N GLN A 77 3.04 -7.40 0.84
CA GLN A 77 4.33 -7.66 1.47
C GLN A 77 4.50 -9.12 1.88
N TRP A 78 3.44 -9.76 2.37
CA TRP A 78 3.43 -11.20 2.63
C TRP A 78 3.69 -12.01 1.35
N ALA A 79 3.01 -11.67 0.25
CA ALA A 79 3.25 -12.31 -1.04
C ALA A 79 4.72 -12.15 -1.48
N LEU A 80 5.30 -10.96 -1.36
CA LEU A 80 6.71 -10.70 -1.70
C LEU A 80 7.69 -11.46 -0.81
N THR A 81 7.33 -11.67 0.45
CA THR A 81 8.15 -12.38 1.43
C THR A 81 8.16 -13.88 1.12
N PHE A 82 6.98 -14.50 1.01
CA PHE A 82 6.84 -15.96 0.92
C PHE A 82 6.81 -16.53 -0.51
N TRP A 83 6.63 -15.69 -1.54
CA TRP A 83 6.78 -16.06 -2.96
C TRP A 83 7.86 -15.23 -3.65
N PRO A 84 9.16 -15.43 -3.32
CA PRO A 84 10.25 -14.64 -3.87
C PRO A 84 10.32 -14.67 -5.41
N SER A 85 9.77 -15.71 -6.05
CA SER A 85 9.68 -15.83 -7.50
C SER A 85 8.88 -14.71 -8.18
N ILE A 86 8.04 -13.96 -7.46
CA ILE A 86 7.24 -12.89 -8.05
C ILE A 86 8.01 -11.57 -8.18
N ARG A 87 9.07 -11.38 -7.37
CA ARG A 87 9.83 -10.11 -7.28
C ARG A 87 10.39 -9.63 -8.63
N PRO A 88 10.93 -10.50 -9.51
CA PRO A 88 11.46 -10.06 -10.81
C PRO A 88 10.42 -9.45 -11.77
N TYR A 89 9.13 -9.70 -11.54
CA TYR A 89 8.03 -9.17 -12.35
C TYR A 89 7.58 -7.78 -11.90
N ILE A 90 8.18 -7.21 -10.86
CA ILE A 90 7.74 -5.95 -10.27
C ILE A 90 8.75 -4.85 -10.56
N ILE A 91 8.27 -3.75 -11.13
CA ILE A 91 9.05 -2.54 -11.40
C ILE A 91 9.19 -1.74 -10.10
N ASN A 92 8.05 -1.49 -9.45
CA ASN A 92 7.95 -0.67 -8.26
C ASN A 92 6.69 -1.07 -7.48
N TYR A 93 6.74 -0.93 -6.16
CA TYR A 93 5.64 -1.20 -5.25
C TYR A 93 5.29 0.09 -4.48
N ILE A 94 4.04 0.53 -4.57
CA ILE A 94 3.57 1.76 -3.93
C ILE A 94 2.50 1.38 -2.92
N ALA A 95 2.78 1.63 -1.65
CA ALA A 95 1.92 1.29 -0.53
C ALA A 95 1.29 2.57 0.02
N LEU A 96 -0.05 2.63 0.06
CA LEU A 96 -0.83 3.75 0.57
C LEU A 96 -1.45 3.36 1.91
N SER A 97 -1.21 4.12 2.98
CA SER A 97 -1.75 3.82 4.33
C SER A 97 -1.57 2.34 4.71
N ALA A 98 -0.36 1.83 4.57
CA ALA A 98 -0.08 0.41 4.56
C ALA A 98 -0.04 -0.19 5.97
N THR A 99 -0.66 -1.35 6.16
CA THR A 99 -0.68 -2.05 7.46
C THR A 99 0.54 -2.96 7.71
N PHE A 100 1.77 -2.52 7.41
CA PHE A 100 2.95 -3.40 7.53
C PHE A 100 3.13 -3.93 8.96
N LYS A 101 2.88 -3.10 9.97
CA LYS A 101 2.93 -3.45 11.40
C LYS A 101 1.54 -3.63 12.02
N GLY A 102 0.53 -3.88 11.18
CA GLY A 102 -0.86 -3.96 11.62
C GLY A 102 -1.42 -2.61 12.07
N SER A 103 -2.42 -2.65 12.95
CA SER A 103 -3.01 -1.48 13.60
C SER A 103 -3.39 -1.78 15.04
N ASN A 104 -3.17 -0.80 15.91
CA ASN A 104 -3.51 -0.88 17.32
C ASN A 104 -5.02 -0.69 17.57
N GLU A 105 -5.74 -0.06 16.65
CA GLU A 105 -7.20 0.20 16.78
C GLU A 105 -8.04 -1.07 16.62
N VAL A 106 -7.47 -2.08 15.96
CA VAL A 106 -8.20 -3.32 15.65
C VAL A 106 -8.71 -4.02 16.91
N LYS A 107 -7.96 -3.94 18.02
CA LYS A 107 -8.37 -4.55 19.29
C LYS A 107 -9.70 -3.98 19.80
N LEU A 108 -9.88 -2.67 19.72
CA LEU A 108 -11.12 -2.03 20.15
C LEU A 108 -12.25 -2.33 19.16
N LEU A 109 -11.95 -2.29 17.87
CA LEU A 109 -12.88 -2.60 16.80
C LEU A 109 -13.43 -4.03 16.90
N CYS A 110 -12.55 -5.03 17.10
CA CYS A 110 -12.94 -6.42 17.25
C CYS A 110 -13.81 -6.66 18.50
N LYS A 111 -13.50 -6.02 19.63
CA LYS A 111 -14.34 -6.12 20.84
C LYS A 111 -15.77 -5.64 20.61
N VAL A 112 -15.96 -4.60 19.81
CA VAL A 112 -17.30 -4.12 19.44
C VAL A 112 -17.99 -5.12 18.52
N GLN A 113 -17.26 -5.71 17.57
CA GLN A 113 -17.80 -6.67 16.60
C GLN A 113 -18.15 -8.03 17.21
N ASP A 114 -17.49 -8.44 18.29
CA ASP A 114 -17.84 -9.65 19.04
C ASP A 114 -19.28 -9.62 19.57
N GLY A 115 -19.83 -8.43 19.81
CA GLY A 115 -21.24 -8.26 20.21
C GLY A 115 -22.26 -8.44 19.08
N VAL A 116 -21.84 -8.50 17.81
CA VAL A 116 -22.73 -8.48 16.63
C VAL A 116 -22.41 -9.54 15.58
N GLY A 117 -21.51 -10.49 15.85
CA GLY A 117 -21.18 -11.57 14.92
C GLY A 117 -19.72 -12.04 14.91
N GLY A 118 -18.86 -11.45 15.74
CA GLY A 118 -17.43 -11.79 15.81
C GLY A 118 -16.58 -10.90 14.92
N CYS A 119 -15.28 -10.84 15.22
CA CYS A 119 -14.32 -10.13 14.38
C CYS A 119 -13.84 -10.99 13.19
N PRO A 120 -13.82 -10.46 11.96
CA PRO A 120 -13.24 -11.15 10.81
C PRO A 120 -11.78 -11.59 11.04
N PRO A 121 -11.37 -12.76 10.52
CA PRO A 121 -9.99 -13.27 10.65
C PRO A 121 -8.93 -12.24 10.23
N ALA A 122 -9.18 -11.53 9.12
CA ALA A 122 -8.30 -10.48 8.64
C ALA A 122 -7.98 -9.41 9.69
N LEU A 123 -9.00 -8.94 10.41
CA LEU A 123 -8.82 -7.90 11.42
C LEU A 123 -8.01 -8.45 12.59
N LEU A 124 -8.33 -9.65 13.08
CA LEU A 124 -7.53 -10.29 14.14
C LEU A 124 -6.06 -10.47 13.75
N GLN A 125 -5.77 -10.79 12.49
CA GLN A 125 -4.41 -10.88 11.97
C GLN A 125 -3.74 -9.50 11.81
N LEU A 126 -4.51 -8.43 11.56
CA LEU A 126 -3.99 -7.06 11.50
C LEU A 126 -3.80 -6.40 12.86
N GLU A 127 -4.22 -7.00 13.98
CA GLU A 127 -3.85 -6.48 15.31
C GLU A 127 -2.32 -6.44 15.44
N SER A 128 -1.74 -5.30 15.84
CA SER A 128 -0.28 -5.14 15.91
C SER A 128 0.44 -6.14 16.83
N THR A 129 -0.29 -6.81 17.73
CA THR A 129 0.25 -7.86 18.63
C THR A 129 -0.05 -9.28 18.15
N SER A 130 -0.62 -9.46 16.95
CA SER A 130 -0.96 -10.77 16.42
C SER A 130 0.28 -11.57 16.03
N ASN A 131 0.13 -12.90 15.98
CA ASN A 131 1.17 -13.78 15.45
C ASN A 131 1.47 -13.52 13.96
N TYR A 132 0.49 -13.05 13.20
CA TYR A 132 0.66 -12.68 11.80
C TYR A 132 1.62 -11.50 11.67
N VAL A 133 1.36 -10.40 12.40
CA VAL A 133 2.22 -9.20 12.35
C VAL A 133 3.61 -9.52 12.87
N ALA A 134 3.72 -10.32 13.93
CA ALA A 134 5.01 -10.78 14.45
C ALA A 134 5.79 -11.61 13.43
N ALA A 135 5.13 -12.49 12.67
CA ALA A 135 5.76 -13.28 11.60
C ALA A 135 6.19 -12.39 10.42
N GLN A 136 5.33 -11.47 9.97
CA GLN A 136 5.65 -10.56 8.87
C GLN A 136 6.84 -9.66 9.19
N ASN A 137 6.94 -9.18 10.43
CA ASN A 137 7.99 -8.27 10.88
C ASN A 137 9.11 -9.00 11.64
N SER A 138 9.33 -10.29 11.39
CA SER A 138 10.33 -11.08 12.09
C SER A 138 11.74 -10.74 11.61
N ASP A 139 12.62 -10.22 12.47
CA ASP A 139 14.02 -9.88 12.09
C ASP A 139 14.98 -11.08 12.12
N VAL A 140 14.45 -12.31 11.99
CA VAL A 140 15.26 -13.54 12.11
C VAL A 140 16.11 -13.84 10.87
N ASP A 141 15.75 -13.30 9.71
CA ASP A 141 16.52 -13.46 8.46
C ASP A 141 16.47 -12.20 7.57
N GLU A 142 17.41 -12.14 6.61
CA GLU A 142 17.56 -11.03 5.67
C GLU A 142 16.42 -10.91 4.64
N PHE A 143 15.59 -11.95 4.52
CA PHE A 143 14.44 -12.02 3.62
C PHE A 143 13.12 -11.77 4.34
N SER A 144 13.19 -11.26 5.57
CA SER A 144 12.06 -10.86 6.39
C SER A 144 11.11 -9.90 5.67
N GLY A 145 9.82 -10.06 5.94
CA GLY A 145 8.79 -9.10 5.53
C GLY A 145 8.91 -7.73 6.19
N ALA A 146 9.79 -7.54 7.18
CA ALA A 146 10.14 -6.24 7.75
C ALA A 146 10.89 -5.32 6.78
N HIS A 147 11.43 -5.89 5.68
CA HIS A 147 12.25 -5.19 4.70
C HIS A 147 11.59 -5.19 3.31
N SER A 148 11.76 -4.10 2.57
CA SER A 148 11.29 -4.01 1.18
C SER A 148 12.02 -5.00 0.28
N HIS A 149 11.28 -5.86 -0.39
CA HIS A 149 11.84 -6.88 -1.31
C HIS A 149 12.03 -6.38 -2.75
N VAL A 150 11.41 -5.26 -3.07
CA VAL A 150 11.46 -4.58 -4.37
C VAL A 150 11.54 -3.07 -4.11
N PRO A 151 11.89 -2.23 -5.10
CA PRO A 151 11.82 -0.79 -4.93
C PRO A 151 10.42 -0.39 -4.44
N THR A 152 10.34 0.28 -3.30
CA THR A 152 9.07 0.54 -2.59
C THR A 152 8.95 1.99 -2.15
N THR A 153 7.80 2.60 -2.39
CA THR A 153 7.36 3.86 -1.75
C THR A 153 6.24 3.54 -0.76
N SER A 154 6.37 3.96 0.49
CA SER A 154 5.28 3.94 1.48
C SER A 154 4.80 5.37 1.73
N ILE A 155 3.56 5.66 1.35
CA ILE A 155 2.91 6.95 1.53
C ILE A 155 1.85 6.80 2.62
N TYR A 156 1.93 7.61 3.66
CA TYR A 156 1.07 7.49 4.83
C TYR A 156 0.66 8.87 5.37
N SER A 157 -0.33 8.85 6.27
CA SER A 157 -0.82 10.05 6.93
C SER A 157 -0.74 9.91 8.44
N ARG A 158 -0.23 10.93 9.12
CA ARG A 158 -0.23 11.01 10.59
C ARG A 158 -1.62 11.15 11.19
N TYR A 159 -2.62 11.44 10.36
CA TYR A 159 -4.04 11.56 10.71
C TYR A 159 -4.86 10.31 10.34
N ASP A 160 -4.21 9.22 9.92
CA ASP A 160 -4.89 7.97 9.54
C ASP A 160 -5.58 7.32 10.75
N GLU A 161 -6.89 7.35 10.81
CA GLU A 161 -7.70 6.85 11.92
C GLU A 161 -7.80 5.33 12.00
N ALA A 162 -7.40 4.60 10.95
CA ALA A 162 -7.53 3.14 10.88
C ALA A 162 -6.20 2.42 11.11
N VAL A 163 -5.07 3.01 10.69
CA VAL A 163 -3.72 2.45 10.80
C VAL A 163 -2.94 3.20 11.87
N GLN A 164 -3.50 3.38 13.07
CA GLN A 164 -2.75 4.00 14.16
C GLN A 164 -1.75 3.00 14.76
N TRP A 165 -0.52 3.42 15.07
CA TRP A 165 -0.06 4.82 15.16
C TRP A 165 0.85 5.24 13.98
N GLU A 166 0.63 6.44 13.45
CA GLU A 166 1.41 7.02 12.33
C GLU A 166 2.22 8.25 12.75
N GLY A 167 3.18 8.05 13.65
CA GLY A 167 4.17 9.05 14.10
C GLY A 167 4.04 9.45 15.56
N PHE A 168 2.97 9.07 16.24
CA PHE A 168 2.85 9.27 17.70
C PHE A 168 3.79 8.32 18.44
N GLY A 169 4.54 8.84 19.42
CA GLY A 169 5.51 8.06 20.17
C GLY A 169 6.66 7.49 19.33
N GLY A 170 6.84 7.97 18.09
CA GLY A 170 7.83 7.45 17.14
C GLY A 170 7.43 6.15 16.45
N VAL A 171 6.21 5.64 16.69
CA VAL A 171 5.68 4.44 16.03
C VAL A 171 5.04 4.84 14.70
N ILE A 172 5.34 4.11 13.64
CA ILE A 172 4.77 4.30 12.29
C ILE A 172 4.38 2.91 11.79
N ASN A 173 3.08 2.61 11.72
CA ASN A 173 2.62 1.28 11.33
C ASN A 173 2.72 1.01 9.82
N SER A 174 2.77 2.08 9.02
CA SER A 174 3.14 2.07 7.61
C SER A 174 4.64 1.98 7.35
N PHE A 175 5.47 1.81 8.39
CA PHE A 175 6.92 1.70 8.23
C PHE A 175 7.34 0.36 7.63
N LEU A 176 8.15 0.43 6.57
CA LEU A 176 8.85 -0.71 6.00
C LEU A 176 10.33 -0.37 5.79
N ASN A 177 11.24 -1.19 6.31
CA ASN A 177 12.66 -0.92 6.20
C ASN A 177 13.12 -1.03 4.73
N GLY A 178 14.03 -0.16 4.29
CA GLY A 178 14.50 -0.10 2.90
C GLY A 178 13.54 0.58 1.90
N SER A 179 12.34 0.97 2.33
CA SER A 179 11.41 1.74 1.50
C SER A 179 11.66 3.25 1.58
N THR A 180 11.19 4.00 0.58
CA THR A 180 11.05 5.44 0.69
C THR A 180 9.77 5.77 1.45
N MET A 181 9.94 6.23 2.69
CA MET A 181 8.86 6.65 3.57
C MET A 181 8.48 8.10 3.32
N ILE A 182 7.20 8.38 3.09
CA ILE A 182 6.69 9.73 2.83
C ILE A 182 5.43 9.95 3.66
N ALA A 183 5.50 10.83 4.67
CA ALA A 183 4.30 11.32 5.32
C ALA A 183 3.76 12.51 4.52
N LEU A 184 2.45 12.57 4.26
CA LEU A 184 1.87 13.76 3.62
C LEU A 184 2.12 15.03 4.45
N GLN A 185 2.25 14.87 5.77
CA GLN A 185 2.51 15.96 6.72
C GLN A 185 3.98 16.39 6.82
N ASP A 186 4.89 15.79 6.05
CA ASP A 186 6.28 16.24 6.02
C ASP A 186 6.38 17.65 5.44
N GLU A 187 7.27 18.47 6.01
CA GLU A 187 7.47 19.87 5.58
C GLU A 187 7.96 19.99 4.13
N ARG A 188 8.50 18.92 3.55
CA ARG A 188 8.88 18.87 2.13
C ARG A 188 7.73 18.45 1.20
N VAL A 189 6.61 17.99 1.79
CA VAL A 189 5.38 17.59 1.11
C VAL A 189 4.32 18.65 1.41
N CYS A 190 3.30 18.36 2.21
CA CYS A 190 2.19 19.30 2.47
C CYS A 190 2.24 19.97 3.84
N GLY A 191 3.19 19.58 4.70
CA GLY A 191 3.36 20.15 6.03
C GLY A 191 2.28 19.72 7.02
N LYS A 192 2.51 20.06 8.29
CA LYS A 192 1.80 19.46 9.43
C LYS A 192 0.27 19.60 9.45
N PHE A 193 -0.30 20.54 8.70
CA PHE A 193 -1.74 20.83 8.71
C PHE A 193 -2.51 20.15 7.58
N HIS A 194 -1.84 19.36 6.74
CA HIS A 194 -2.50 18.57 5.71
C HIS A 194 -3.18 17.36 6.35
N ILE A 195 -4.50 17.44 6.56
CA ILE A 195 -5.27 16.38 7.23
C ILE A 195 -5.79 15.41 6.18
N THR A 196 -5.39 14.15 6.26
CA THR A 196 -5.85 13.10 5.33
C THR A 196 -6.15 11.85 6.14
N THR A 197 -7.40 11.39 6.13
CA THR A 197 -7.83 10.14 6.77
C THR A 197 -7.46 8.91 5.95
N HIS A 198 -7.68 7.72 6.50
CA HIS A 198 -7.32 6.44 5.90
C HIS A 198 -7.87 6.25 4.50
N ILE A 199 -9.15 6.62 4.30
CA ILE A 199 -9.84 6.49 3.01
C ILE A 199 -9.57 7.69 2.12
N GLU A 200 -9.47 8.90 2.69
CA GLU A 200 -9.13 10.11 1.91
C GLU A 200 -7.76 10.01 1.25
N MET A 201 -6.83 9.19 1.78
CA MET A 201 -5.54 8.86 1.14
C MET A 201 -5.70 8.46 -0.34
N LEU A 202 -6.78 7.76 -0.69
CA LEU A 202 -7.05 7.31 -2.07
C LEU A 202 -7.50 8.43 -3.00
N GLN A 203 -7.95 9.56 -2.45
CA GLN A 203 -8.48 10.71 -3.18
C GLN A 203 -7.61 11.97 -3.02
N ASP A 204 -6.59 11.89 -2.18
CA ASP A 204 -5.68 12.97 -1.86
C ASP A 204 -4.81 13.32 -3.08
N SER A 205 -4.79 14.60 -3.45
CA SER A 205 -4.07 15.04 -4.65
C SER A 205 -2.55 14.95 -4.50
N ALA A 206 -2.02 15.13 -3.29
CA ALA A 206 -0.59 14.98 -3.03
C ALA A 206 -0.19 13.51 -3.10
N ALA A 207 -0.96 12.61 -2.47
CA ALA A 207 -0.75 11.17 -2.58
C ALA A 207 -0.77 10.72 -4.05
N TYR A 208 -1.73 11.22 -4.84
CA TYR A 208 -1.79 10.94 -6.27
C TYR A 208 -0.55 11.39 -7.03
N SER A 209 -0.07 12.62 -6.82
CA SER A 209 1.13 13.12 -7.48
C SER A 209 2.37 12.32 -7.11
N LEU A 210 2.49 11.88 -5.85
CA LEU A 210 3.58 11.02 -5.39
C LEU A 210 3.53 9.62 -6.03
N VAL A 211 2.33 9.04 -6.15
CA VAL A 211 2.09 7.80 -6.90
C VAL A 211 2.49 7.99 -8.36
N LEU A 212 2.06 9.08 -8.99
CA LEU A 212 2.34 9.36 -10.40
C LEU A 212 3.85 9.52 -10.67
N ASP A 213 4.59 10.20 -9.79
CA ASP A 213 6.07 10.27 -9.87
C ASP A 213 6.69 8.88 -9.86
N ALA A 214 6.27 8.03 -8.92
CA ALA A 214 6.77 6.66 -8.79
C ALA A 214 6.52 5.84 -10.06
N LEU A 215 5.32 5.98 -10.62
CA LEU A 215 4.88 5.26 -11.82
C LEU A 215 5.58 5.72 -13.09
N ILE A 216 5.74 7.03 -13.28
CA ILE A 216 6.37 7.62 -14.48
C ILE A 216 7.88 7.40 -14.48
N ASN A 217 8.51 7.41 -13.32
CA ASN A 217 9.95 7.24 -13.23
C ASN A 217 10.39 5.79 -13.03
N GLY A 218 9.46 4.86 -12.74
CA GLY A 218 9.78 3.44 -12.55
C GLY A 218 10.74 3.18 -11.38
N ARG A 219 10.67 4.03 -10.36
CA ARG A 219 11.52 4.03 -9.17
C ARG A 219 10.72 4.54 -7.98
N PRO A 220 11.16 4.30 -6.74
CA PRO A 220 10.58 4.95 -5.57
C PRO A 220 10.53 6.46 -5.75
N THR A 221 9.48 7.06 -5.19
CA THR A 221 9.16 8.48 -5.35
C THR A 221 10.32 9.32 -4.86
N ASN A 222 10.71 10.35 -5.61
CA ASN A 222 11.71 11.30 -5.13
C ASN A 222 11.05 12.62 -4.75
N ILE A 223 11.01 12.88 -3.44
CA ILE A 223 10.39 14.08 -2.86
C ILE A 223 11.02 15.40 -3.33
N THR A 224 12.24 15.40 -3.89
CA THR A 224 12.85 16.66 -4.36
C THR A 224 12.09 17.31 -5.51
N ASN A 225 11.28 16.54 -6.24
CA ASN A 225 10.53 17.01 -7.41
C ASN A 225 9.04 17.23 -7.11
N PHE A 226 8.61 17.09 -5.85
CA PHE A 226 7.22 17.23 -5.47
C PHE A 226 6.79 18.71 -5.54
N ASP A 227 5.70 19.01 -6.24
CA ASP A 227 5.10 20.36 -6.28
C ASP A 227 4.07 20.50 -5.16
N LYS A 228 4.32 21.41 -4.22
CA LYS A 228 3.41 21.67 -3.09
C LYS A 228 2.05 22.23 -3.51
N LYS A 229 1.88 22.65 -4.76
CA LYS A 229 0.56 22.98 -5.31
C LYS A 229 -0.37 21.76 -5.37
N ASP A 230 0.17 20.55 -5.24
CA ASP A 230 -0.64 19.34 -5.18
C ASP A 230 -1.17 19.06 -3.76
N CYS A 231 -1.01 19.98 -2.80
CA CYS A 231 -1.45 19.81 -1.41
C CYS A 231 -2.89 20.28 -1.17
N HIS A 232 -3.83 19.87 -2.03
CA HIS A 232 -5.22 20.29 -1.94
C HIS A 232 -6.16 19.09 -1.70
N HIS A 233 -7.14 19.25 -0.81
CA HIS A 233 -8.23 18.30 -0.63
C HIS A 233 -9.13 18.35 -1.87
N GLY A 234 -9.27 17.23 -2.59
CA GLY A 234 -9.61 17.20 -4.01
C GLY A 234 -10.80 18.06 -4.48
N ARG A 235 -10.53 18.97 -5.42
CA ARG A 235 -11.02 18.97 -6.83
C ARG A 235 -10.41 20.19 -7.52
N GLY A 236 -9.25 19.98 -8.15
CA GLY A 236 -8.83 20.80 -9.28
C GLY A 236 -9.37 20.16 -10.54
N ASP A 237 -10.53 20.68 -10.97
CA ASP A 237 -11.22 20.55 -12.26
C ASP A 237 -11.51 19.13 -12.82
#